data_AF-A0A074XCU8-F1
#
_entry.id   AF-A0A074XCU8-F1
#
_cell.length_a   1.000
_cell.length_b   1.000
_cell.length_c   1.000
_cell.angle_alpha   90.00
_cell.angle_beta   90.00
_cell.angle_gamma   90.00
#
_symmetry.space_group_name_H-M   'P 1'
#
loop_
_entity.id
_entity.type
_entity.pdbx_description
1 polymer ?
#
loop_
_entity_poly.entity_id
_entity_poly.type
_entity_poly.pdbx_seq_one_letter_code
_entity_poly.pdbx_strand_id
1 'polypeptide(L)'
;MGTRNLTIVYYKGKYRICQYGQWDGDSQGLTIYNFLLDPVNITKLEKVLDAGDSMIHTLTDEEYKAWGEEMFAAQMAWNQRPRDPNTWELFQVSPISLSRDTGANILNLLVQATEQEPVKVKFWNMGFITDTLCCEWTWVVDLDKKVLEAYTSWEYDLIEKKEDSRFAELFGDEELPGLVKRYEFGKLPESRKAMLEDFEVGRKEE
;
A
#
# COMPACT_ATOMS: atom_id res chain seq x y z
N MET A 1 13.03 -9.98 9.86
CA MET A 1 11.84 -10.27 9.05
C MET A 1 10.88 -9.13 9.27
N GLY A 2 10.40 -8.48 8.22
CA GLY A 2 9.35 -7.47 8.32
C GLY A 2 8.07 -8.00 7.72
N THR A 3 6.94 -7.42 8.12
CA THR A 3 5.63 -7.75 7.56
C THR A 3 5.51 -7.25 6.13
N ARG A 4 4.76 -7.96 5.30
CA ARG A 4 4.41 -7.58 3.93
C ARG A 4 2.95 -7.16 3.90
N ASN A 5 2.65 -6.27 2.99
CA ASN A 5 1.34 -5.66 2.95
C ASN A 5 0.96 -5.16 1.56
N LEU A 6 -0.32 -4.85 1.42
CA LEU A 6 -0.85 -4.14 0.26
C LEU A 6 -1.48 -2.82 0.69
N THR A 7 -1.20 -1.76 -0.05
CA THR A 7 -1.99 -0.53 -0.04
C THR A 7 -2.79 -0.44 -1.32
N ILE A 8 -4.11 -0.46 -1.19
CA ILE A 8 -5.06 -0.51 -2.30
C ILE A 8 -5.89 0.77 -2.33
N VAL A 9 -6.12 1.32 -3.52
CA VAL A 9 -7.06 2.42 -3.73
C VAL A 9 -8.21 1.95 -4.60
N TYR A 10 -9.43 2.01 -4.07
CA TYR A 10 -10.66 1.69 -4.78
C TYR A 10 -11.41 2.99 -5.11
N TYR A 11 -11.71 3.20 -6.39
CA TYR A 11 -12.38 4.42 -6.86
C TYR A 11 -13.09 4.19 -8.19
N LYS A 12 -14.30 4.73 -8.30
CA LYS A 12 -15.24 4.57 -9.43
C LYS A 12 -15.48 3.10 -9.78
N GLY A 13 -15.74 2.30 -8.77
CA GLY A 13 -16.09 0.88 -8.91
C GLY A 13 -14.91 -0.03 -9.29
N LYS A 14 -13.67 0.46 -9.21
CA LYS A 14 -12.48 -0.27 -9.67
C LYS A 14 -11.31 -0.12 -8.69
N TYR A 15 -10.51 -1.17 -8.58
CA TYR A 15 -9.19 -1.10 -7.95
C TYR A 15 -8.24 -0.34 -8.87
N ARG A 16 -7.80 0.84 -8.45
CA ARG A 16 -6.98 1.74 -9.27
C ARG A 16 -5.50 1.64 -8.96
N ILE A 17 -5.16 1.37 -7.70
CA ILE A 17 -3.79 1.19 -7.22
C ILE A 17 -3.77 -0.07 -6.36
N CYS A 18 -2.72 -0.88 -6.52
CA CYS A 18 -2.40 -2.01 -5.66
C CYS A 18 -0.88 -2.00 -5.46
N GLN A 19 -0.43 -1.40 -4.37
CA GLN A 19 0.98 -1.22 -4.07
C GLN A 19 1.45 -2.25 -3.06
N TYR A 20 2.49 -3.00 -3.42
CA TYR A 20 3.21 -3.85 -2.48
C TYR A 20 4.07 -3.03 -1.53
N GLY A 21 3.98 -3.36 -0.24
CA GLY A 21 4.84 -2.87 0.82
C GLY A 21 5.61 -4.02 1.48
N GLN A 22 6.88 -3.78 1.76
CA GLN A 22 7.65 -4.53 2.73
C GLN A 22 7.91 -3.62 3.93
N TRP A 23 7.90 -4.24 5.12
CA TRP A 23 8.10 -3.64 6.44
C TRP A 23 6.84 -3.01 7.03
N ASP A 24 6.71 -3.20 8.34
CA ASP A 24 5.82 -2.49 9.26
C ASP A 24 4.41 -2.27 8.69
N GLY A 25 3.78 -3.35 8.21
CA GLY A 25 2.46 -3.39 7.59
C GLY A 25 1.34 -2.79 8.44
N ASP A 26 1.43 -2.90 9.76
CA ASP A 26 0.55 -2.21 10.71
C ASP A 26 0.76 -0.68 10.69
N SER A 27 2.02 -0.23 10.63
CA SER A 27 2.38 1.19 10.54
C SER A 27 2.03 1.83 9.20
N GLN A 28 1.84 1.04 8.13
CA GLN A 28 1.36 1.56 6.85
C GLN A 28 -0.02 2.23 7.01
N GLY A 29 -0.86 1.71 7.90
CA GLY A 29 -2.13 2.34 8.28
C GLY A 29 -1.95 3.76 8.81
N LEU A 30 -0.91 4.02 9.61
CA LEU A 30 -0.60 5.37 10.09
C LEU A 30 -0.18 6.30 8.96
N THR A 31 0.59 5.81 7.99
CA THR A 31 0.97 6.60 6.81
C THR A 31 -0.29 7.02 6.03
N ILE A 32 -1.23 6.10 5.82
CA ILE A 32 -2.51 6.38 5.17
C ILE A 32 -3.36 7.34 6.01
N TYR A 33 -3.45 7.12 7.32
CA TYR A 33 -4.16 8.01 8.24
C TYR A 33 -3.64 9.45 8.14
N ASN A 34 -2.32 9.64 8.19
CA ASN A 34 -1.74 10.98 8.05
C ASN A 34 -2.05 11.62 6.70
N PHE A 35 -2.07 10.81 5.64
CA PHE A 35 -2.46 11.28 4.31
C PHE A 35 -3.93 11.75 4.29
N LEU A 36 -4.83 11.00 4.93
CA LEU A 36 -6.28 11.28 4.95
C LEU A 36 -6.68 12.44 5.87
N LEU A 37 -5.84 12.84 6.83
CA LEU A 37 -6.09 13.98 7.71
C LEU A 37 -6.21 15.32 6.95
N ASP A 38 -5.63 15.42 5.74
CA ASP A 38 -5.77 16.58 4.88
C ASP A 38 -6.75 16.29 3.73
N PRO A 39 -7.97 16.87 3.73
CA PRO A 39 -8.94 16.69 2.65
C PRO A 39 -8.43 17.13 1.26
N VAL A 40 -7.42 18.01 1.22
CA VAL A 40 -6.78 18.42 -0.05
C VAL A 40 -6.06 17.23 -0.69
N ASN A 41 -5.46 16.33 0.09
CA ASN A 41 -4.81 15.13 -0.43
C ASN A 41 -5.81 14.20 -1.11
N ILE A 42 -7.01 14.04 -0.53
CA ILE A 42 -8.08 13.23 -1.12
C ILE A 42 -8.49 13.81 -2.48
N THR A 43 -8.73 15.12 -2.54
CA THR A 43 -9.12 15.81 -3.78
C THR A 43 -8.03 15.69 -4.86
N LYS A 44 -6.75 15.83 -4.47
CA LYS A 44 -5.61 15.66 -5.38
C LYS A 44 -5.52 14.22 -5.89
N LEU A 45 -5.72 13.23 -5.02
CA LEU A 45 -5.69 11.83 -5.39
C LEU A 45 -6.79 11.49 -6.39
N GLU A 46 -8.04 11.92 -6.14
CA GLU A 46 -9.16 11.76 -7.08
C GLU A 46 -8.82 12.37 -8.44
N LYS A 47 -8.23 13.58 -8.47
CA LYS A 47 -7.80 14.23 -9.71
C LYS A 47 -6.74 13.43 -10.48
N VAL A 48 -5.72 12.92 -9.78
CA VAL A 48 -4.64 12.14 -10.38
C VAL A 48 -5.19 10.81 -10.93
N LEU A 49 -6.07 10.16 -10.19
CA LEU A 49 -6.75 8.95 -10.64
C LEU A 49 -7.68 9.23 -11.83
N ASP A 50 -8.35 10.38 -11.88
CA ASP A 50 -9.20 10.75 -13.01
C ASP A 50 -8.40 11.09 -14.28
N ALA A 51 -7.21 11.65 -14.11
CA ALA A 51 -6.27 11.90 -15.20
C ALA A 51 -5.70 10.58 -15.78
N GLY A 52 -5.60 9.54 -14.97
CA GLY A 52 -5.21 8.19 -15.42
C GLY A 52 -3.81 8.19 -16.02
N ASP A 53 -3.68 7.67 -17.25
CA ASP A 53 -2.40 7.45 -17.92
C ASP A 53 -1.58 8.75 -18.16
N SER A 54 -2.22 9.93 -18.09
CA SER A 54 -1.49 11.20 -18.20
C SER A 54 -0.71 11.57 -16.93
N MET A 55 -1.08 11.04 -15.76
CA MET A 55 -0.38 11.29 -14.48
C MET A 55 0.17 10.02 -13.83
N ILE A 56 -0.28 8.85 -14.28
CA ILE A 56 0.10 7.54 -13.73
C ILE A 56 0.57 6.65 -14.86
N HIS A 57 1.82 6.25 -14.84
CA HIS A 57 2.32 5.23 -15.77
C HIS A 57 2.28 3.87 -15.07
N THR A 58 1.27 3.05 -15.39
CA THR A 58 1.20 1.67 -14.90
C THR A 58 2.07 0.76 -15.76
N LEU A 59 3.14 0.21 -15.18
CA LEU A 59 4.10 -0.63 -15.89
C LEU A 59 3.49 -1.98 -16.28
N THR A 60 3.76 -2.43 -17.51
CA THR A 60 3.49 -3.82 -17.92
C THR A 60 4.41 -4.79 -17.16
N ASP A 61 4.15 -6.10 -17.28
CA ASP A 61 5.04 -7.12 -16.70
C ASP A 61 6.44 -7.08 -17.33
N GLU A 62 6.52 -6.84 -18.64
CA GLU A 62 7.78 -6.72 -19.37
C GLU A 62 8.56 -5.48 -18.95
N GLU A 63 7.91 -4.32 -18.84
CA GLU A 63 8.55 -3.08 -18.38
C GLU A 63 9.05 -3.21 -16.94
N TYR A 64 8.24 -3.81 -16.07
CA TYR A 64 8.61 -4.05 -14.67
C TYR A 64 9.77 -5.05 -14.55
N LYS A 65 9.78 -6.10 -15.38
CA LYS A 65 10.90 -7.04 -15.43
C LYS A 65 12.17 -6.37 -15.91
N ALA A 66 12.12 -5.61 -17.00
CA ALA A 66 13.27 -4.89 -17.53
C ALA A 66 13.84 -3.89 -16.52
N TRP A 67 12.97 -3.14 -15.85
CA TRP A 67 13.35 -2.28 -14.73
C TRP A 67 14.00 -3.08 -13.59
N GLY A 68 13.44 -4.23 -13.22
CA GLY A 68 14.01 -5.08 -12.18
C GLY A 68 15.42 -5.60 -12.51
N GLU A 69 15.67 -5.97 -13.76
CA GLU A 69 16.98 -6.39 -14.26
C GLU A 69 17.99 -5.22 -14.21
N GLU A 70 17.58 -4.02 -14.65
CA GLU A 70 18.39 -2.80 -14.57
C GLU A 70 18.74 -2.45 -13.11
N MET A 71 17.74 -2.45 -12.23
CA MET A 71 17.93 -2.14 -10.82
C MET A 71 18.82 -3.17 -10.11
N PHE A 72 18.69 -4.45 -10.45
CA PHE A 72 19.57 -5.49 -9.93
C PHE A 72 21.02 -5.28 -10.38
N ALA A 73 21.25 -4.98 -11.66
CA ALA A 73 22.58 -4.69 -12.17
C ALA A 73 23.18 -3.43 -11.52
N ALA A 74 22.40 -2.36 -11.36
CA ALA A 74 22.80 -1.14 -10.68
C ALA A 74 23.15 -1.38 -9.20
N GLN A 75 22.35 -2.18 -8.50
CA GLN A 75 22.62 -2.58 -7.11
C GLN A 75 23.90 -3.39 -6.99
N MET A 76 24.15 -4.31 -7.92
CA MET A 76 25.39 -5.11 -7.95
C MET A 76 26.62 -4.24 -8.19
N ALA A 77 26.57 -3.31 -9.14
CA ALA A 77 27.64 -2.34 -9.37
C ALA A 77 27.87 -1.45 -8.15
N TRP A 78 26.79 -0.96 -7.52
CA TRP A 78 26.85 -0.16 -6.31
C TRP A 78 27.48 -0.90 -5.13
N ASN A 79 27.28 -2.23 -5.03
CA ASN A 79 27.88 -3.06 -3.99
C ASN A 79 29.39 -3.28 -4.18
N GLN A 80 29.89 -3.17 -5.42
CA GLN A 80 31.31 -3.38 -5.75
C GLN A 80 32.15 -2.09 -5.65
N ARG A 81 31.51 -0.91 -5.56
CA ARG A 81 32.25 0.36 -5.47
C ARG A 81 33.03 0.45 -4.15
N PRO A 82 34.16 1.16 -4.12
CA PRO A 82 34.84 1.48 -2.86
C PRO A 82 33.89 2.20 -1.91
N ARG A 83 33.77 1.72 -0.67
CA ARG A 83 32.96 2.36 0.37
C ARG A 83 33.86 3.20 1.26
N ASP A 84 33.45 4.43 1.55
CA ASP A 84 34.07 5.20 2.63
C ASP A 84 33.56 4.65 3.97
N PRO A 85 34.43 4.08 4.82
CA PRO A 85 34.03 3.51 6.11
C PRO A 85 33.43 4.53 7.08
N ASN A 86 33.56 5.83 6.82
CA ASN A 86 32.97 6.91 7.63
C ASN A 86 31.58 7.34 7.15
N THR A 87 31.05 6.74 6.08
CA THR A 87 29.74 7.10 5.53
C THR A 87 28.81 5.88 5.50
N TRP A 88 27.54 6.11 5.85
CA TRP A 88 26.49 5.11 5.69
C TRP A 88 25.64 5.45 4.48
N GLU A 89 26.06 4.98 3.32
CA GLU A 89 25.30 5.14 2.08
C GLU A 89 24.51 3.85 1.81
N LEU A 90 23.23 4.01 1.46
CA LEU A 90 22.36 2.91 1.02
C LEU A 90 22.05 3.07 -0.46
N PHE A 91 21.92 1.95 -1.15
CA PHE A 91 21.43 1.97 -2.52
C PHE A 91 19.98 2.46 -2.54
N GLN A 92 19.70 3.39 -3.44
CA GLN A 92 18.38 3.99 -3.58
C GLN A 92 17.72 3.38 -4.82
N VAL A 93 16.56 2.76 -4.65
CA VAL A 93 15.75 2.28 -5.75
C VAL A 93 15.14 3.48 -6.48
N SER A 94 15.21 3.49 -7.82
CA SER A 94 14.67 4.55 -8.65
C SER A 94 13.77 4.00 -9.77
N PRO A 95 12.59 4.59 -10.02
CA PRO A 95 11.94 5.58 -9.16
C PRO A 95 11.53 4.97 -7.82
N ILE A 96 11.50 5.78 -6.77
CA ILE A 96 11.15 5.32 -5.42
C ILE A 96 9.76 4.68 -5.37
N SER A 97 8.81 5.11 -6.21
CA SER A 97 7.47 4.55 -6.31
C SER A 97 7.42 3.05 -6.63
N LEU A 98 8.47 2.48 -7.22
CA LEU A 98 8.58 1.04 -7.49
C LEU A 98 9.33 0.27 -6.39
N SER A 99 9.87 0.97 -5.39
CA SER A 99 10.49 0.35 -4.23
C SER A 99 9.46 -0.37 -3.38
N ARG A 100 9.83 -1.58 -2.92
CA ARG A 100 9.08 -2.31 -1.89
C ARG A 100 8.94 -1.52 -0.57
N ASP A 101 9.86 -0.60 -0.30
CA ASP A 101 9.87 0.20 0.93
C ASP A 101 8.88 1.39 0.84
N THR A 102 8.27 1.62 -0.34
CA THR A 102 7.32 2.71 -0.51
C THR A 102 6.00 2.47 0.21
N GLY A 103 5.45 1.25 0.12
CA GLY A 103 4.19 0.89 0.77
C GLY A 103 3.11 1.96 0.60
N ALA A 104 2.51 2.40 1.70
CA ALA A 104 1.46 3.41 1.71
C ALA A 104 1.92 4.82 1.28
N ASN A 105 3.23 5.10 1.30
CA ASN A 105 3.76 6.38 0.85
C ASN A 105 3.53 6.63 -0.66
N ILE A 106 3.12 5.60 -1.41
CA ILE A 106 2.66 5.75 -2.79
C ILE A 106 1.58 6.83 -2.93
N LEU A 107 0.71 6.99 -1.93
CA LEU A 107 -0.34 8.01 -1.93
C LEU A 107 0.26 9.43 -1.98
N ASN A 108 1.32 9.67 -1.21
CA ASN A 108 2.03 10.95 -1.20
C ASN A 108 2.76 11.22 -2.53
N LEU A 109 3.25 10.18 -3.20
CA LEU A 109 3.88 10.31 -4.52
C LEU A 109 2.83 10.63 -5.59
N LEU A 110 1.69 9.93 -5.57
CA LEU A 110 0.60 10.14 -6.53
C LEU A 110 0.10 11.59 -6.51
N VAL A 111 -0.13 12.19 -5.33
CA VAL A 111 -0.62 13.58 -5.25
C VAL A 111 0.39 14.65 -5.70
N GLN A 112 1.64 14.25 -5.95
CA GLN A 112 2.68 15.09 -6.54
C GLN A 112 2.82 14.90 -8.06
N ALA A 113 2.12 13.92 -8.65
CA ALA A 113 2.20 13.63 -10.07
C ALA A 113 1.77 14.83 -10.93
N THR A 114 2.47 15.00 -12.06
CA THR A 114 2.11 15.98 -13.09
C THR A 114 2.13 15.31 -14.46
N GLU A 115 1.59 15.96 -15.49
CA GLU A 115 1.65 15.42 -16.85
C GLU A 115 3.08 15.33 -17.39
N GLN A 116 3.97 16.21 -16.94
CA GLN A 116 5.39 16.21 -17.31
C GLN A 116 6.19 15.16 -16.52
N GLU A 117 5.74 14.83 -15.31
CA GLU A 117 6.38 13.87 -14.43
C GLU A 117 5.31 12.91 -13.85
N PRO A 118 4.82 11.95 -14.67
CA PRO A 118 3.87 10.96 -14.21
C PRO A 118 4.54 9.96 -13.26
N VAL A 119 3.79 9.51 -12.26
CA VAL A 119 4.30 8.52 -11.29
C VAL A 119 4.24 7.13 -11.92
N LYS A 120 5.39 6.46 -11.96
CA LYS A 120 5.47 5.05 -12.36
C LYS A 120 4.95 4.16 -11.24
N VAL A 121 4.00 3.30 -11.54
CA VAL A 121 3.44 2.34 -10.57
C VAL A 121 3.44 0.94 -11.15
N LYS A 122 3.57 -0.06 -10.29
CA LYS A 122 3.23 -1.44 -10.65
C LYS A 122 1.93 -1.80 -9.96
N PHE A 123 0.91 -2.15 -10.74
CA PHE A 123 -0.29 -2.76 -10.16
C PHE A 123 0.06 -4.18 -9.71
N TRP A 124 0.27 -4.35 -8.41
CA TRP A 124 0.63 -5.64 -7.84
C TRP A 124 -0.52 -6.62 -7.96
N ASN A 125 -0.20 -7.91 -8.12
CA ASN A 125 -1.21 -8.95 -8.20
C ASN A 125 -2.03 -8.98 -6.90
N MET A 126 -3.32 -8.66 -7.00
CA MET A 126 -4.23 -8.69 -5.85
C MET A 126 -4.41 -10.09 -5.26
N GLY A 127 -4.10 -11.15 -6.01
CA GLY A 127 -4.09 -12.52 -5.48
C GLY A 127 -3.10 -12.71 -4.32
N PHE A 128 -2.14 -11.79 -4.11
CA PHE A 128 -1.31 -11.81 -2.91
C PHE A 128 -2.11 -11.69 -1.61
N ILE A 129 -3.33 -11.13 -1.66
CA ILE A 129 -4.27 -11.08 -0.52
C ILE A 129 -4.57 -12.49 0.01
N THR A 130 -4.60 -13.52 -0.86
CA THR A 130 -4.94 -14.89 -0.47
C THR A 130 -3.77 -15.68 0.10
N ASP A 131 -2.54 -15.15 -0.01
CA ASP A 131 -1.37 -15.71 0.67
C ASP A 131 -1.37 -15.25 2.12
N THR A 132 -2.30 -15.78 2.92
CA THR A 132 -2.53 -15.36 4.32
C THR A 132 -1.32 -15.55 5.24
N LEU A 133 -0.38 -16.40 4.83
CA LEU A 133 0.91 -16.59 5.50
C LEU A 133 1.87 -15.42 5.23
N CYS A 134 1.90 -14.91 4.00
CA CYS A 134 2.84 -13.88 3.59
C CYS A 134 2.26 -12.48 3.49
N CYS A 135 0.94 -12.31 3.37
CA CYS A 135 0.25 -11.03 3.31
C CYS A 135 -0.40 -10.78 4.67
N GLU A 136 0.37 -10.17 5.57
CA GLU A 136 -0.07 -9.96 6.94
C GLU A 136 -1.09 -8.83 7.05
N TRP A 137 -0.99 -7.80 6.20
CA TRP A 137 -1.88 -6.63 6.22
C TRP A 137 -2.31 -6.20 4.81
N THR A 138 -3.58 -5.84 4.67
CA THR A 138 -4.10 -5.17 3.46
C THR A 138 -4.91 -3.95 3.89
N TRP A 139 -4.50 -2.78 3.38
CA TRP A 139 -5.17 -1.52 3.63
C TRP A 139 -5.91 -1.08 2.36
N VAL A 140 -7.19 -0.76 2.49
CA VAL A 140 -8.00 -0.27 1.37
C VAL A 140 -8.45 1.15 1.66
N VAL A 141 -8.05 2.08 0.80
CA VAL A 141 -8.59 3.42 0.72
C VAL A 141 -9.73 3.39 -0.30
N ASP A 142 -10.97 3.31 0.19
CA ASP A 142 -12.17 3.32 -0.65
C ASP A 142 -12.67 4.75 -0.78
N LEU A 143 -12.42 5.37 -1.93
CA LEU A 143 -12.82 6.74 -2.24
C LEU A 143 -14.32 6.86 -2.55
N ASP A 144 -14.94 5.77 -3.03
CA ASP A 144 -16.37 5.77 -3.35
C ASP A 144 -17.22 5.81 -2.08
N LYS A 145 -16.82 5.02 -1.08
CA LYS A 145 -17.46 4.98 0.25
C LYS A 145 -16.85 5.96 1.24
N LYS A 146 -15.70 6.56 0.92
CA LYS A 146 -14.91 7.43 1.81
C LYS A 146 -14.55 6.76 3.13
N VAL A 147 -14.03 5.53 3.03
CA VAL A 147 -13.59 4.73 4.18
C VAL A 147 -12.17 4.22 4.01
N LEU A 148 -11.46 4.12 5.14
CA LEU A 148 -10.22 3.36 5.28
C LEU A 148 -10.55 2.02 5.93
N GLU A 149 -10.22 0.92 5.26
CA GLU A 149 -10.43 -0.44 5.76
C GLU A 149 -9.09 -1.12 6.02
N ALA A 150 -9.00 -1.82 7.15
CA ALA A 150 -7.84 -2.59 7.55
C ALA A 150 -8.19 -4.08 7.59
N TYR A 151 -7.50 -4.87 6.79
CA TYR A 151 -7.63 -6.31 6.74
C TYR A 151 -6.33 -6.95 7.23
N THR A 152 -6.44 -8.06 7.93
CA THR A 152 -5.27 -8.84 8.36
C THR A 152 -5.55 -10.33 8.35
N SER A 153 -4.50 -11.10 8.15
CA SER A 153 -4.49 -12.55 8.24
C SER A 153 -4.20 -13.04 9.67
N TRP A 154 -3.90 -12.13 10.60
CA TRP A 154 -3.65 -12.43 12.01
C TRP A 154 -4.95 -12.60 12.81
N GLU A 155 -4.83 -13.22 13.98
CA GLU A 155 -5.97 -13.43 14.87
C GLU A 155 -6.41 -12.13 15.56
N TYR A 156 -7.54 -11.60 15.10
CA TYR A 156 -8.18 -10.41 15.62
C TYR A 156 -9.69 -10.63 15.79
N ASP A 157 -10.32 -9.76 16.56
CA ASP A 157 -11.78 -9.62 16.51
C ASP A 157 -12.21 -8.98 15.19
N LEU A 158 -12.96 -9.74 14.39
CA LEU A 158 -13.38 -9.34 13.05
C LEU A 158 -14.67 -8.50 13.08
N ILE A 159 -14.70 -7.43 12.30
CA ILE A 159 -15.90 -6.63 12.04
C ILE A 159 -16.80 -7.33 11.02
N GLU A 160 -16.20 -7.92 10.00
CA GLU A 160 -16.87 -8.70 8.96
C GLU A 160 -16.17 -10.04 8.82
N LYS A 161 -16.96 -11.10 8.63
CA LYS A 161 -16.39 -12.44 8.43
C LYS A 161 -15.72 -12.52 7.06
N LYS A 162 -14.81 -13.49 6.90
CA LYS A 162 -14.04 -13.69 5.67
C LYS A 162 -14.95 -13.90 4.45
N GLU A 163 -16.11 -14.54 4.65
CA GLU A 163 -17.08 -14.82 3.58
C GLU A 163 -17.84 -13.57 3.10
N ASP A 164 -17.98 -12.56 3.97
CA ASP A 164 -18.63 -11.28 3.65
C ASP A 164 -17.62 -10.26 3.11
N SER A 165 -16.35 -10.66 2.94
CA SER A 165 -15.29 -9.81 2.46
C SER A 165 -15.60 -9.28 1.06
N ARG A 166 -15.26 -8.01 0.81
CA ARG A 166 -15.33 -7.43 -0.54
C ARG A 166 -14.47 -8.15 -1.58
N PHE A 167 -13.55 -9.00 -1.12
CA PHE A 167 -12.67 -9.81 -1.96
C PHE A 167 -13.26 -11.19 -2.29
N ALA A 168 -14.38 -11.59 -1.66
CA ALA A 168 -15.00 -12.89 -1.85
C ALA A 168 -15.38 -13.15 -3.32
N GLU A 169 -15.97 -12.16 -4.00
CA GLU A 169 -16.31 -12.28 -5.42
C GLU A 169 -15.08 -12.40 -6.34
N LEU A 170 -13.93 -11.87 -5.92
CA LEU A 170 -12.70 -11.89 -6.72
C LEU A 170 -11.95 -13.21 -6.63
N PHE A 171 -12.03 -13.88 -5.47
CA PHE A 171 -11.18 -15.04 -5.16
C PHE A 171 -11.96 -16.30 -4.74
N GLY A 172 -13.29 -16.25 -4.67
CA GLY A 172 -14.12 -17.44 -4.42
C GLY A 172 -13.82 -18.10 -3.07
N ASP A 173 -13.47 -19.39 -3.11
CA ASP A 173 -13.23 -20.24 -1.93
C ASP A 173 -11.82 -20.09 -1.34
N GLU A 174 -10.98 -19.19 -1.87
CA GLU A 174 -9.65 -18.91 -1.34
C GLU A 174 -9.72 -18.34 0.09
N GLU A 175 -8.68 -18.58 0.88
CA GLU A 175 -8.60 -17.97 2.20
C GLU A 175 -8.37 -16.46 2.08
N LEU A 176 -9.18 -15.67 2.79
CA LEU A 176 -9.11 -14.21 2.77
C LEU A 176 -8.73 -13.64 4.14
N PRO A 177 -8.06 -12.48 4.20
CA PRO A 177 -7.86 -11.76 5.45
C PRO A 177 -9.21 -11.22 5.96
N GLY A 178 -9.35 -11.17 7.29
CA GLY A 178 -10.54 -10.63 7.93
C GLY A 178 -10.49 -9.11 8.04
N LEU A 179 -11.63 -8.45 7.92
CA LEU A 179 -11.75 -7.00 8.19
C LEU A 179 -11.71 -6.78 9.71
N VAL A 180 -10.75 -5.99 10.19
CA VAL A 180 -10.58 -5.71 11.62
C VAL A 180 -10.93 -4.28 12.02
N LYS A 181 -10.79 -3.32 11.11
CA LYS A 181 -11.16 -1.92 11.33
C LYS A 181 -11.69 -1.26 10.06
N ARG A 182 -12.66 -0.37 10.23
CA ARG A 182 -13.17 0.52 9.19
C ARG A 182 -13.35 1.91 9.77
N TYR A 183 -12.74 2.91 9.14
CA TYR A 183 -12.85 4.31 9.53
C TYR A 183 -13.48 5.11 8.39
N GLU A 184 -14.56 5.84 8.66
CA GLU A 184 -15.04 6.87 7.73
C GLU A 184 -14.03 8.03 7.72
N PHE A 185 -13.75 8.64 6.55
CA PHE A 185 -12.80 9.76 6.47
C PHE A 185 -13.19 10.95 7.36
N GLY A 186 -14.49 11.16 7.58
CA GLY A 186 -15.00 12.20 8.49
C GLY A 186 -14.97 11.81 9.97
N LYS A 187 -14.59 10.58 10.31
CA LYS A 187 -14.55 10.01 11.68
C LYS A 187 -13.25 9.23 11.92
N LEU A 188 -12.14 9.75 11.41
CA LEU A 188 -10.83 9.18 11.74
C LEU A 188 -10.55 9.35 13.23
N PRO A 189 -9.74 8.46 13.85
CA PRO A 189 -9.33 8.61 15.24
C PRO A 189 -8.71 9.99 15.51
N GLU A 190 -8.92 10.54 16.70
CA GLU A 190 -8.49 11.91 17.03
C GLU A 190 -6.96 12.07 17.08
N SER A 191 -6.22 10.96 17.17
CA SER A 191 -4.77 10.96 17.20
C SER A 191 -4.18 9.66 16.65
N ARG A 192 -2.90 9.70 16.28
CA ARG A 192 -2.13 8.49 15.92
C ARG A 192 -2.14 7.43 17.03
N LYS A 193 -2.09 7.89 18.29
CA LYS A 193 -2.13 7.00 19.45
C LYS A 193 -3.46 6.27 19.54
N ALA A 194 -4.57 7.00 19.39
CA ALA A 194 -5.90 6.40 19.39
C ALA A 194 -6.06 5.36 18.26
N MET A 195 -5.52 5.65 17.08
CA MET A 195 -5.51 4.68 15.98
C MET A 195 -4.69 3.42 16.29
N LEU A 196 -3.55 3.54 16.98
CA LEU A 196 -2.76 2.36 17.35
C LEU A 196 -3.44 1.53 18.43
N GLU A 197 -4.04 2.18 19.44
CA GLU A 197 -4.79 1.53 20.52
C GLU A 197 -5.94 0.66 19.96
N ASP A 198 -6.56 1.10 18.86
CA ASP A 198 -7.59 0.32 18.15
C ASP A 198 -7.12 -1.07 17.71
N PHE A 199 -5.83 -1.22 17.35
CA PHE A 199 -5.24 -2.50 16.93
C PHE A 199 -4.59 -3.26 18.09
N GLU A 200 -4.14 -2.59 19.15
CA GLU A 200 -3.67 -3.27 20.36
C GLU A 200 -4.81 -4.02 21.08
N VAL A 201 -5.99 -3.39 21.19
CA VAL A 201 -7.15 -3.97 21.88
C VAL A 201 -7.76 -5.15 21.11
N GLY A 202 -7.65 -5.15 19.79
CA GLY A 202 -8.29 -6.15 18.94
C GLY A 202 -7.49 -7.43 18.73
N ARG A 203 -6.20 -7.45 19.13
CA ARG A 203 -5.30 -8.59 18.93
C ARG A 203 -5.55 -9.62 20.02
N LYS A 204 -5.81 -10.88 19.63
CA LYS A 204 -5.90 -11.98 20.58
C LYS A 204 -4.48 -12.35 21.04
N GLU A 205 -4.26 -12.39 22.34
CA GLU A 205 -2.98 -12.86 22.91
C GLU A 205 -2.76 -14.32 22.51
N GLU A 206 -1.52 -14.65 22.11
CA GLU A 206 -1.08 -16.04 21.84
C GLU A 206 -1.05 -16.90 23.11
#